data_AF-A0A818V2J7-F1
#
_entry.id   AF-A0A818V2J7-F1
#
_cell.length_a   1.000
_cell.length_b   1.000
_cell.length_c   1.000
_cell.angle_alpha   90.00
_cell.angle_beta   90.00
_cell.angle_gamma   90.00
#
_symmetry.space_group_name_H-M   'P 1'
#
loop_
_entity.id
_entity.type
_entity.pdbx_description
1 polymer ?
#
loop_
_entity_poly.entity_id
_entity_poly.type
_entity_poly.pdbx_seq_one_letter_code
_entity_poly.pdbx_strand_id
1 'polypeptide(L)'
;MVKNWAKRFREGREDVSDDPRSGRPISVLTVENIECVRQVIEDDPYSTYEDIIVKTDLSRQKLNYSSRSFIAHKIFINKNPSYQFLN
;
A
#
# COMPACT_ATOMS: atom_id res chain seq x y z
N MET A 1 4.94 27.97 -17.85
CA MET A 1 4.07 27.92 -16.66
C MET A 1 2.72 28.60 -16.91
N VAL A 2 2.62 29.93 -17.05
CA VAL A 2 1.33 30.63 -17.31
C VAL A 2 0.73 30.37 -18.70
N LYS A 3 1.56 30.31 -19.76
CA LYS A 3 1.08 30.08 -21.14
C LYS A 3 0.36 28.73 -21.34
N ASN A 4 0.78 27.69 -20.62
CA ASN A 4 0.18 26.36 -20.71
C ASN A 4 -1.20 26.34 -20.04
N TRP A 5 -1.33 26.99 -18.88
CA TRP A 5 -2.62 27.18 -18.23
C TRP A 5 -3.57 28.00 -19.10
N ALA A 6 -3.11 29.13 -19.65
CA ALA A 6 -3.92 29.94 -20.56
C ALA A 6 -4.40 29.18 -21.80
N LYS A 7 -3.57 28.26 -22.33
CA LYS A 7 -3.98 27.37 -23.43
C LYS A 7 -5.04 26.36 -22.99
N ARG A 8 -4.86 25.70 -21.84
CA ARG A 8 -5.81 24.71 -21.30
C ARG A 8 -7.19 25.30 -21.01
N PHE A 9 -7.26 26.50 -20.44
CA PHE A 9 -8.54 27.20 -20.25
C PHE A 9 -9.21 27.56 -21.58
N ARG A 10 -8.43 27.99 -22.58
CA ARG A 10 -8.97 28.25 -23.93
C ARG A 10 -9.50 26.98 -24.60
N GLU A 11 -8.90 25.82 -24.30
CA GLU A 11 -9.31 24.51 -24.81
C GLU A 11 -10.47 23.89 -24.01
N GLY A 12 -11.08 24.63 -23.07
CA GLY A 12 -12.30 24.21 -22.38
C GLY A 12 -12.07 23.52 -21.03
N ARG A 13 -10.86 23.56 -20.47
CA ARG A 13 -10.63 23.11 -19.09
C ARG A 13 -11.24 24.11 -18.12
N GLU A 14 -12.06 23.65 -17.19
CA GLU A 14 -12.76 24.51 -16.22
C GLU A 14 -12.16 24.44 -14.81
N ASP A 15 -11.35 23.41 -14.52
CA ASP A 15 -10.75 23.18 -13.21
C ASP A 15 -9.25 23.52 -13.15
N VAL A 16 -8.81 23.86 -11.93
CA VAL A 16 -7.40 24.11 -11.60
C VAL A 16 -6.70 22.88 -11.04
N SER A 17 -7.36 21.71 -11.03
CA SER A 17 -6.76 20.50 -10.48
C SER A 17 -5.60 20.03 -11.35
N ASP A 18 -4.66 19.33 -10.73
CA ASP A 18 -3.59 18.68 -11.49
C ASP A 18 -4.20 17.58 -12.37
N ASP A 19 -3.66 17.43 -13.58
CA ASP A 19 -3.97 16.24 -14.38
C ASP A 19 -3.59 14.98 -13.58
N PRO A 20 -4.26 13.83 -13.83
CA PRO A 20 -3.84 12.56 -13.27
C PRO A 20 -2.35 12.36 -13.49
N ARG A 21 -1.58 12.31 -12.40
CA ARG A 21 -0.13 12.13 -12.50
C ARG A 21 0.14 10.71 -12.99
N SER A 22 0.87 10.59 -14.10
CA SER A 22 1.37 9.30 -14.63
C SER A 22 2.52 8.74 -13.78
N GLY A 23 2.49 8.97 -12.46
CA GLY A 23 3.44 8.40 -11.53
C GLY A 23 3.31 6.88 -11.46
N ARG A 24 4.24 6.24 -10.75
CA ARG A 24 4.18 4.79 -10.52
C ARG A 24 2.77 4.41 -10.06
N PRO A 25 2.06 3.51 -10.76
CA PRO A 25 0.76 3.08 -10.30
C PRO A 25 0.94 2.50 -8.88
N ILE A 26 0.18 3.03 -7.93
CA ILE A 26 -0.04 2.36 -6.63
C ILE A 26 -1.01 1.21 -6.95
N SER A 27 -0.58 0.26 -7.79
CA SER A 27 -1.37 -0.89 -8.21
C SER A 27 -1.33 -2.01 -7.17
N VAL A 28 -1.15 -1.68 -5.90
CA VAL A 28 -0.78 -2.69 -4.89
C VAL A 28 -1.63 -2.75 -3.64
N LEU A 29 -2.74 -2.03 -3.66
CA LEU A 29 -3.80 -2.20 -2.68
C LEU A 29 -5.00 -2.83 -3.38
N THR A 30 -4.76 -3.86 -4.21
CA THR A 30 -5.86 -4.71 -4.64
C THR A 30 -6.33 -5.50 -3.42
N VAL A 31 -7.64 -5.64 -3.26
CA VAL A 31 -8.24 -6.32 -2.10
C VAL A 31 -7.69 -7.75 -1.97
N GLU A 32 -7.43 -8.38 -3.11
CA GLU A 32 -6.85 -9.72 -3.22
C GLU A 32 -5.45 -9.80 -2.60
N ASN A 33 -4.59 -8.81 -2.83
CA ASN A 33 -3.24 -8.81 -2.28
C ASN A 33 -3.24 -8.58 -0.76
N ILE A 34 -4.18 -7.77 -0.27
CA ILE A 34 -4.35 -7.55 1.17
C ILE A 34 -4.81 -8.85 1.84
N GLU A 35 -5.75 -9.55 1.20
CA GLU A 35 -6.31 -10.79 1.71
C GLU A 35 -5.30 -11.94 1.71
N CYS A 36 -4.47 -12.06 0.66
CA CYS A 36 -3.37 -13.03 0.64
C CYS A 36 -2.37 -12.81 1.78
N VAL A 37 -2.01 -11.55 2.06
CA VAL A 37 -1.12 -11.22 3.18
C VAL A 37 -1.79 -11.53 4.52
N ARG A 38 -3.10 -11.23 4.66
CA ARG A 38 -3.86 -11.52 5.88
C ARG A 38 -3.88 -13.02 6.18
N GLN A 39 -4.16 -13.85 5.17
CA GLN A 39 -4.18 -15.32 5.30
C GLN A 39 -2.83 -15.87 5.75
N VAL A 40 -1.72 -15.42 5.14
CA VAL A 40 -0.38 -15.87 5.56
C VAL A 40 -0.10 -15.56 7.03
N ILE A 41 -0.52 -14.39 7.52
CA ILE A 41 -0.33 -13.97 8.92
C ILE A 41 -1.24 -14.75 9.87
N GLU A 42 -2.44 -15.14 9.43
CA GLU A 42 -3.36 -15.94 10.24
C GLU A 42 -2.95 -17.40 10.33
N ASP A 43 -2.47 -17.96 9.23
CA ASP A 43 -1.94 -19.33 9.18
C ASP A 43 -0.64 -19.45 9.97
N ASP A 44 0.22 -18.42 9.90
CA ASP A 44 1.48 -18.36 10.64
C ASP A 44 1.75 -16.95 11.19
N PRO A 45 1.36 -16.69 12.44
CA PRO A 45 1.57 -15.42 13.12
C PRO A 45 3.04 -15.00 13.26
N TYR A 46 3.99 -15.94 13.09
CA TYR A 46 5.42 -15.68 13.21
C TYR A 46 6.11 -15.49 11.85
N SER A 47 5.37 -15.56 10.74
CA SER A 47 5.88 -15.32 9.40
C SER A 47 6.59 -13.96 9.31
N THR A 48 7.81 -13.98 8.78
CA THR A 48 8.59 -12.78 8.57
C THR A 48 8.12 -12.05 7.31
N TYR A 49 8.60 -10.82 7.13
CA TYR A 49 8.32 -10.05 5.93
C TYR A 49 8.78 -10.77 4.64
N GLU A 50 9.89 -11.51 4.71
CA GLU A 50 10.38 -12.31 3.56
C GLU A 50 9.50 -13.54 3.32
N ASP A 51 9.02 -14.20 4.38
CA ASP A 51 8.11 -15.34 4.23
C ASP A 51 6.79 -14.93 3.58
N ILE A 52 6.26 -13.76 3.95
CA ILE A 52 5.04 -13.20 3.35
C ILE A 52 5.27 -12.90 1.86
N ILE A 53 6.41 -12.30 1.51
CA ILE A 53 6.78 -12.04 0.11
C ILE A 53 6.84 -13.33 -0.70
N VAL A 54 7.50 -14.36 -0.16
CA VAL A 54 7.66 -15.65 -0.82
C VAL A 54 6.32 -16.36 -0.98
N LYS A 55 5.48 -16.37 0.06
CA LYS A 55 4.17 -17.05 0.06
C LYS A 55 3.12 -16.34 -0.82
N THR A 56 3.22 -15.02 -0.99
CA THR A 56 2.24 -14.23 -1.75
C THR A 56 2.70 -13.85 -3.17
N ASP A 57 3.97 -14.12 -3.52
CA ASP A 57 4.62 -13.68 -4.77
C ASP A 57 4.52 -12.15 -4.99
N LEU A 58 4.43 -11.40 -3.89
CA LEU A 58 4.34 -9.94 -3.90
C LEU A 58 5.74 -9.33 -3.76
N SER A 59 6.11 -8.45 -4.68
CA SER A 59 7.40 -7.76 -4.58
C SER A 59 7.47 -6.81 -3.37
N ARG A 60 8.67 -6.52 -2.86
CA ARG A 60 8.84 -5.52 -1.77
C ARG A 60 8.23 -4.16 -2.08
N GLN A 61 8.24 -3.76 -3.34
CA GLN A 61 7.69 -2.50 -3.82
C GLN A 61 6.16 -2.51 -3.86
N LYS A 62 5.59 -3.72 -3.97
CA LYS A 62 4.17 -3.97 -3.89
C LYS A 62 3.66 -3.70 -2.45
N LEU A 63 4.32 -4.22 -1.42
CA LEU A 63 3.85 -4.12 -0.02
C LEU A 63 3.93 -2.71 0.65
N ASN A 64 4.10 -1.61 -0.08
CA ASN A 64 4.51 -0.33 0.50
C ASN A 64 3.36 0.57 1.02
N TYR A 65 3.67 1.26 2.12
CA TYR A 65 2.92 2.27 2.90
C TYR A 65 1.69 1.86 3.71
N SER A 66 0.72 1.10 3.17
CA SER A 66 -0.44 0.65 4.00
C SER A 66 -0.24 -0.75 4.57
N SER A 67 0.19 -1.71 3.75
CA SER A 67 0.47 -3.08 4.21
C SER A 67 1.67 -3.13 5.15
N ARG A 68 2.70 -2.31 4.91
CA ARG A 68 3.87 -2.24 5.81
C ARG A 68 3.52 -1.87 7.24
N SER A 69 2.67 -0.86 7.46
CA SER A 69 2.30 -0.45 8.82
C SER A 69 1.50 -1.57 9.52
N PHE A 70 0.55 -2.18 8.81
CA PHE A 70 -0.25 -3.30 9.31
C PHE A 70 0.58 -4.55 9.60
N ILE A 71 1.40 -5.01 8.65
CA ILE A 71 2.28 -6.17 8.78
C ILE A 71 3.33 -5.92 9.88
N ALA A 72 3.96 -4.75 9.92
CA ALA A 72 4.93 -4.42 10.94
C ALA A 72 4.29 -4.38 12.33
N HIS A 73 3.07 -3.84 12.45
CA HIS A 73 2.33 -3.81 13.70
C HIS A 73 1.93 -5.22 14.17
N LYS A 74 1.37 -6.06 13.30
CA LYS A 74 1.06 -7.48 13.59
C LYS A 74 2.31 -8.26 14.00
N ILE A 75 3.41 -8.17 13.25
CA ILE A 75 4.67 -8.82 13.59
C ILE A 75 5.21 -8.30 14.93
N PHE A 76 5.14 -7.00 15.19
CA PHE A 76 5.59 -6.40 16.44
C PHE A 76 4.78 -6.89 17.65
N ILE A 77 3.45 -6.93 17.54
CA ILE A 77 2.56 -7.46 18.58
C ILE A 77 2.82 -8.97 18.81
N ASN A 78 2.99 -9.75 17.75
CA ASN A 78 3.24 -11.18 17.88
C ASN A 78 4.61 -11.48 18.51
N LYS A 79 5.62 -10.63 18.27
CA LYS A 79 6.93 -10.70 18.93
C LYS A 79 6.92 -10.17 20.36
N ASN A 80 5.90 -9.41 20.76
CA ASN A 80 5.77 -8.85 22.10
C ASN A 80 4.35 -9.13 22.64
N PRO A 81 4.09 -10.35 23.16
CA PRO A 81 2.73 -10.81 23.50
C PRO A 81 2.00 -9.94 24.52
N SER A 82 2.74 -9.19 25.37
CA SER A 82 2.18 -8.24 26.32
C SER A 82 1.37 -7.11 25.67
N TYR A 83 1.55 -6.86 24.37
CA TYR A 83 0.82 -5.85 23.60
C TYR A 83 -0.43 -6.40 22.90
N GLN A 84 -0.74 -7.70 23.01
CA GLN A 84 -1.93 -8.31 22.38
C GLN A 84 -3.26 -7.80 22.96
N PHE A 85 -3.23 -7.15 24.13
CA PHE A 85 -4.41 -6.68 24.86
C PHE A 85 -4.62 -5.15 24.81
N LEU A 86 -3.78 -4.42 24.04
CA LEU A 86 -3.88 -2.98 23.88
C LEU A 86 -4.50 -2.68 22.50
N ASN A 87 -5.81 -2.46 22.47
CA ASN A 87 -6.56 -1.90 21.33
C ASN A 87 -7.28 -0.63 21.77
#